data_AF-A0A4Y3L0V5-F1
#
_entry.id   AF-A0A4Y3L0V5-F1
#
_cell.length_a   1.000
_cell.length_b   1.000
_cell.length_c   1.000
_cell.angle_alpha   90.00
_cell.angle_beta   90.00
_cell.angle_gamma   90.00
#
_symmetry.space_group_name_H-M   'P 1'
#
loop_
_entity.id
_entity.type
_entity.pdbx_description
1 polymer ?
#
loop_
_entity_poly.entity_id
_entity_poly.type
_entity_poly.pdbx_seq_one_letter_code
_entity_poly.pdbx_strand_id
1 'polypeptide(L)'
;MTAVVTRATDELDDPVWDDALDRVLAGEGVRLVAQPIIDVTHARVGGYELLSRFDGPPSASPDVWFAAARRRGVDALLTAIVLRSMHALRARGVVDGFCSINVEPHLMAEPVVRGALFERGRLDGVVVELTEHVAAHDDDALGDVLAEVRALGGLVAIDDAGTGHSGLTQLLRVRPDIVKLDRALITGVHADPVQRATVRMLGDLAGEMDAWLVAEGVETREELAALIHLGVPLVQGYALGRPASGWTGMDDDMTAFVRETAASTDRGEHVVGLVRVAQVLPATMARHATGAAPGAVVLDARNRPASVVVRDPAGGTHLAPALVVTPSAAPLEVLRRATARAVIWRGAPVVCVEASGIVLGTVDVGDLVEHLVQRVPAA
;
A
#
# COMPACT_ATOMS: atom_id res chain seq x y z
N MET A 1 23.11 1.81 26.31
CA MET A 1 22.61 0.49 25.85
C MET A 1 22.93 -0.64 26.83
N THR A 2 24.12 -0.71 27.45
CA THR A 2 24.50 -1.84 28.32
C THR A 2 23.63 -1.98 29.59
N ALA A 3 23.28 -0.89 30.29
CA ALA A 3 22.52 -0.96 31.55
C ALA A 3 21.00 -1.23 31.40
N VAL A 4 20.43 -1.06 30.20
CA VAL A 4 19.00 -1.35 29.92
C VAL A 4 18.81 -2.83 29.57
N VAL A 5 19.77 -3.43 28.87
CA VAL A 5 19.78 -4.87 28.54
C VAL A 5 19.97 -5.73 29.80
N THR A 6 20.83 -5.31 30.75
CA THR A 6 21.03 -6.07 32.01
C THR A 6 19.80 -6.07 32.93
N ARG A 7 18.97 -5.02 32.86
CA ARG A 7 17.77 -4.91 33.71
C ARG A 7 16.61 -5.76 33.19
N ALA A 8 16.48 -5.89 31.86
CA ALA A 8 15.49 -6.76 31.23
C ALA A 8 15.80 -8.26 31.42
N THR A 9 17.08 -8.64 31.53
CA THR A 9 17.45 -10.04 31.79
C THR A 9 17.15 -10.49 33.22
N ASP A 10 17.34 -9.62 34.22
CA ASP A 10 17.02 -9.94 35.63
C ASP A 10 15.51 -10.10 35.88
N GLU A 11 14.65 -9.40 35.12
CA GLU A 11 13.18 -9.49 35.23
C GLU A 11 12.62 -10.84 34.73
N LEU A 12 13.45 -11.61 34.03
CA LEU A 12 13.05 -12.84 33.40
C LEU A 12 13.48 -14.10 34.17
N ASP A 13 14.24 -13.90 35.25
CA ASP A 13 14.58 -14.92 36.24
C ASP A 13 13.55 -15.00 37.38
N ASP A 14 12.48 -14.19 37.31
CA ASP A 14 11.35 -14.25 38.23
C ASP A 14 10.58 -15.59 38.05
N PRO A 15 10.36 -16.38 39.12
CA PRO A 15 9.59 -17.63 39.08
C PRO A 15 8.21 -17.50 38.43
N VAL A 16 7.64 -16.29 38.39
CA VAL A 16 6.38 -16.02 37.70
C VAL A 16 6.42 -16.45 36.23
N TRP A 17 7.57 -16.41 35.56
CA TRP A 17 7.70 -16.80 34.16
C TRP A 17 7.57 -18.30 33.94
N ASP A 18 8.05 -19.13 34.85
CA ASP A 18 7.92 -20.59 34.73
C ASP A 18 6.45 -21.01 34.79
N ASP A 19 5.71 -20.55 35.80
CA ASP A 19 4.27 -20.81 35.95
C ASP A 19 3.45 -20.22 34.78
N ALA A 20 3.84 -19.04 34.30
CA ALA A 20 3.18 -18.37 33.19
C ALA A 20 3.38 -19.14 31.87
N LEU A 21 4.61 -19.57 31.58
CA LEU A 21 4.91 -20.39 30.41
C LEU A 21 4.25 -21.78 30.51
N ASP A 22 4.24 -22.42 31.68
CA ASP A 22 3.59 -23.73 31.85
C ASP A 22 2.09 -23.69 31.55
N ARG A 23 1.38 -22.65 32.01
CA ARG A 23 -0.04 -22.44 31.66
C ARG A 23 -0.24 -22.27 30.15
N VAL A 24 0.58 -21.43 29.53
CA VAL A 24 0.54 -21.22 28.08
C VAL A 24 0.83 -22.50 27.30
N LEU A 25 1.82 -23.28 27.73
CA LEU A 25 2.17 -24.57 27.13
C LEU A 25 1.05 -25.62 27.31
N ALA A 26 0.27 -25.52 28.38
CA ALA A 26 -0.95 -26.30 28.57
C ALA A 26 -2.14 -25.81 27.70
N GLY A 27 -1.97 -24.74 26.93
CA GLY A 27 -3.00 -24.16 26.05
C GLY A 27 -3.87 -23.11 26.72
N GLU A 28 -3.48 -22.61 27.90
CA GLU A 28 -4.23 -21.59 28.65
C GLU A 28 -3.63 -20.20 28.47
N GLY A 29 -4.47 -19.17 28.36
CA GLY A 29 -4.00 -17.78 28.41
C GLY A 29 -3.32 -17.25 27.15
N VAL A 30 -3.30 -17.99 26.04
CA VAL A 30 -2.97 -17.44 24.71
C VAL A 30 -4.25 -17.06 23.99
N ARG A 31 -4.31 -15.81 23.52
CA ARG A 31 -5.39 -15.35 22.64
C ARG A 31 -4.82 -14.57 21.47
N LEU A 32 -5.49 -14.66 20.33
CA LEU A 32 -5.17 -13.86 19.15
C LEU A 32 -6.14 -12.70 19.04
N VAL A 33 -5.60 -11.51 18.81
CA VAL A 33 -6.35 -10.34 18.34
C VAL A 33 -6.00 -10.10 16.87
N ALA A 34 -6.93 -9.53 16.12
CA ALA A 34 -6.73 -9.24 14.70
C ALA A 34 -6.64 -7.73 14.50
N GLN A 35 -5.68 -7.28 13.71
CA GLN A 35 -5.61 -5.91 13.23
C GLN A 35 -5.89 -5.89 11.72
N PRO A 36 -6.83 -5.04 11.24
CA PRO A 36 -7.17 -5.02 9.82
C PRO A 36 -6.04 -4.43 8.97
N ILE A 37 -5.80 -5.08 7.83
CA ILE A 37 -4.98 -4.60 6.72
C ILE A 37 -5.93 -4.18 5.60
N ILE A 38 -5.87 -2.92 5.20
CA ILE A 38 -6.82 -2.31 4.27
C ILE A 38 -6.25 -2.34 2.86
N ASP A 39 -7.03 -2.91 1.94
CA ASP A 39 -6.86 -2.75 0.50
C ASP A 39 -7.40 -1.37 0.12
N VAL A 40 -6.48 -0.44 -0.13
CA VAL A 40 -6.84 0.96 -0.41
C VAL A 40 -7.37 1.14 -1.83
N THR A 41 -7.10 0.19 -2.74
CA THR A 41 -7.60 0.22 -4.12
C THR A 41 -9.10 -0.03 -4.14
N HIS A 42 -9.56 -1.02 -3.36
CA HIS A 42 -10.97 -1.39 -3.29
C HIS A 42 -11.69 -0.79 -2.07
N ALA A 43 -10.97 -0.06 -1.21
CA ALA A 43 -11.48 0.50 0.04
C ALA A 43 -12.22 -0.54 0.89
N ARG A 44 -11.57 -1.68 1.13
CA ARG A 44 -12.10 -2.79 1.92
C ARG A 44 -10.99 -3.42 2.76
N VAL A 45 -11.36 -4.27 3.72
CA VAL A 45 -10.37 -5.10 4.40
C VAL A 45 -9.82 -6.12 3.41
N GLY A 46 -8.50 -6.15 3.23
CA GLY A 46 -7.80 -7.14 2.40
C GLY A 46 -7.31 -8.34 3.21
N GLY A 47 -7.08 -8.15 4.52
CA GLY A 47 -6.67 -9.20 5.43
C GLY A 47 -6.52 -8.70 6.86
N TYR A 48 -5.93 -9.53 7.70
CA TYR A 48 -5.68 -9.22 9.11
C TYR A 48 -4.32 -9.75 9.55
N GLU A 49 -3.60 -8.95 10.33
CA GLU A 49 -2.49 -9.45 11.12
C GLU A 49 -3.00 -10.03 12.44
N LEU A 50 -2.62 -11.27 12.72
CA LEU A 50 -2.94 -11.95 13.97
C LEU A 50 -1.82 -11.74 14.99
N LEU A 51 -2.17 -11.05 16.06
CA LEU A 51 -1.22 -10.65 17.09
C LEU A 51 -1.51 -11.42 18.38
N SER A 52 -0.48 -12.10 18.89
CA SER A 52 -0.55 -12.81 20.16
C SER A 52 -0.81 -11.86 21.34
N ARG A 53 -1.63 -12.30 22.28
CA ARG A 53 -1.84 -11.68 23.59
C ARG A 53 -1.81 -12.79 24.64
N PHE A 54 -1.21 -12.48 25.76
CA PHE A 54 -1.04 -13.40 26.87
C PHE A 54 -1.77 -12.87 28.09
N ASP A 55 -2.53 -13.74 28.75
CA ASP A 55 -3.32 -13.39 29.92
C ASP A 55 -2.58 -13.74 31.23
N GLY A 56 -2.81 -12.92 32.26
CA GLY A 56 -2.26 -13.12 33.60
C GLY A 56 -0.91 -12.43 33.84
N PRO A 57 -0.37 -12.55 35.06
CA PRO A 57 0.98 -12.07 35.35
C PRO A 57 2.03 -12.99 34.69
N PRO A 58 3.15 -12.44 34.22
CA PRO A 58 3.44 -11.00 34.15
C PRO A 58 2.68 -10.33 32.99
N SER A 59 2.19 -9.10 33.22
CA SER A 59 1.57 -8.29 32.17
C SER A 59 2.67 -7.72 31.27
N ALA A 60 3.10 -8.52 30.29
CA ALA A 60 4.19 -8.19 29.38
C ALA A 60 3.74 -8.24 27.92
N SER A 61 4.47 -7.54 27.05
CA SER A 61 4.24 -7.57 25.61
C SER A 61 4.65 -8.92 25.01
N PRO A 62 4.13 -9.28 23.82
CA PRO A 62 4.40 -10.58 23.22
C PRO A 62 5.88 -10.88 22.99
N ASP A 63 6.68 -9.89 22.61
CA ASP A 63 8.13 -10.00 22.43
C ASP A 63 8.85 -10.47 23.71
N VAL A 64 8.42 -10.00 24.89
CA VAL A 64 8.96 -10.44 26.17
C VAL A 64 8.58 -11.89 26.47
N TRP A 65 7.36 -12.29 26.13
CA TRP A 65 6.91 -13.69 26.26
C TRP A 65 7.70 -14.65 25.37
N PHE A 66 7.90 -14.29 24.10
CA PHE A 66 8.74 -15.09 23.20
C PHE A 66 10.21 -15.12 23.65
N ALA A 67 10.74 -14.01 24.19
CA ALA A 67 12.07 -14.00 24.79
C ALA A 67 12.17 -14.93 26.03
N ALA A 68 11.13 -15.01 26.86
CA ALA A 68 11.04 -15.95 27.98
C ALA A 68 10.97 -17.40 27.52
N ALA A 69 10.15 -17.69 26.53
CA ALA A 69 10.08 -19.01 25.93
C ALA A 69 11.43 -19.43 25.33
N ARG A 70 12.13 -18.53 24.63
CA ARG A 70 13.47 -18.79 24.05
C ARG A 70 14.51 -19.10 25.11
N ARG A 71 14.56 -18.33 26.21
CA ARG A 71 15.49 -18.62 27.32
C ARG A 71 15.24 -19.98 27.95
N ARG A 72 13.99 -20.42 28.01
CA ARG A 72 13.60 -21.74 28.52
C ARG A 72 13.71 -22.86 27.47
N GLY A 73 13.98 -22.54 26.21
CA GLY A 73 14.04 -23.50 25.11
C GLY A 73 12.67 -24.08 24.72
N VAL A 74 11.59 -23.31 24.91
CA VAL A 74 10.19 -23.70 24.61
C VAL A 74 9.51 -22.75 23.62
N ASP A 75 10.25 -21.89 22.95
CA ASP A 75 9.79 -20.98 21.89
C ASP A 75 9.17 -21.72 20.69
N ALA A 76 9.73 -22.86 20.29
CA ALA A 76 9.14 -23.72 19.26
C ALA A 76 7.75 -24.25 19.67
N LEU A 77 7.59 -24.66 20.93
CA LEU A 77 6.30 -25.14 21.47
C LEU A 77 5.27 -24.01 21.56
N LEU A 78 5.70 -22.84 22.04
CA LEU A 78 4.87 -21.64 22.10
C LEU A 78 4.38 -21.23 20.71
N THR A 79 5.30 -21.17 19.74
CA THR A 79 4.97 -20.88 18.33
C THR A 79 3.95 -21.87 17.77
N ALA A 80 4.13 -23.17 18.04
CA ALA A 80 3.18 -24.20 17.62
C ALA A 80 1.77 -24.00 18.23
N ILE A 81 1.67 -23.51 19.48
CA ILE A 81 0.38 -23.17 20.12
C ILE A 81 -0.27 -21.97 19.44
N VAL A 82 0.51 -20.94 19.11
CA VAL A 82 0.04 -19.76 18.39
C VAL A 82 -0.51 -20.14 17.01
N LEU A 83 0.21 -20.99 16.26
CA LEU A 83 -0.22 -21.48 14.95
C LEU A 83 -1.51 -22.32 15.04
N ARG A 84 -1.62 -23.23 16.03
CA ARG A 84 -2.86 -23.96 16.28
C ARG A 84 -4.02 -23.03 16.65
N SER A 85 -3.74 -21.97 17.42
CA SER A 85 -4.73 -20.95 17.77
C SER A 85 -5.21 -20.17 16.55
N MET A 86 -4.32 -19.85 15.61
CA MET A 86 -4.70 -19.26 14.32
C MET A 86 -5.65 -20.20 13.57
N HIS A 87 -5.28 -21.47 13.40
CA HIS A 87 -6.12 -22.45 12.71
C HIS A 87 -7.50 -22.59 13.38
N ALA A 88 -7.54 -22.61 14.71
CA ALA A 88 -8.79 -22.66 15.47
C ALA A 88 -9.63 -21.39 15.28
N LEU A 89 -9.01 -20.20 15.26
CA LEU A 89 -9.69 -18.93 15.03
C LEU A 89 -10.28 -18.87 13.62
N ARG A 90 -9.51 -19.25 12.60
CA ARG A 90 -9.96 -19.31 11.20
C ARG A 90 -11.07 -20.34 10.98
N ALA A 91 -11.06 -21.46 11.71
CA ALA A 91 -12.14 -22.44 11.62
C ALA A 91 -13.48 -21.94 12.21
N ARG A 92 -13.46 -20.92 13.08
CA ARG A 92 -14.65 -20.39 13.77
C ARG A 92 -15.36 -19.27 13.00
N GLY A 93 -14.75 -18.69 11.96
CA GLY A 93 -15.36 -17.60 11.21
C GLY A 93 -14.74 -17.45 9.81
N VAL A 94 -15.54 -16.94 8.87
CA VAL A 94 -15.07 -16.62 7.53
C VAL A 94 -14.36 -15.27 7.56
N VAL A 95 -13.09 -15.24 7.15
CA VAL A 95 -12.36 -14.00 6.86
C VAL A 95 -12.50 -13.75 5.36
N ASP A 96 -13.00 -12.59 4.98
CA ASP A 96 -12.91 -12.12 3.60
C ASP A 96 -11.52 -11.50 3.41
N GLY A 97 -10.55 -12.34 3.02
CA GLY A 97 -9.15 -11.95 2.91
C GLY A 97 -8.16 -12.95 3.51
N PHE A 98 -6.92 -12.51 3.70
CA PHE A 98 -5.86 -13.31 4.31
C PHE A 98 -5.73 -13.06 5.83
N CYS A 99 -5.11 -14.00 6.53
CA CYS A 99 -4.60 -13.81 7.88
C CYS A 99 -3.09 -13.95 7.86
N SER A 100 -2.39 -12.98 8.41
CA SER A 100 -0.95 -13.06 8.59
C SER A 100 -0.59 -13.42 10.03
N ILE A 101 0.52 -14.16 10.18
CA ILE A 101 1.02 -14.60 11.48
C ILE A 101 2.54 -14.56 11.49
N ASN A 102 3.09 -14.01 12.56
CA ASN A 102 4.54 -13.93 12.78
C ASN A 102 5.12 -15.30 13.13
N VAL A 103 6.19 -15.69 12.44
CA VAL A 103 6.97 -16.90 12.72
C VAL A 103 8.45 -16.58 12.61
N GLU A 104 9.21 -16.93 13.65
CA GLU A 104 10.65 -16.73 13.63
C GLU A 104 11.31 -17.73 12.66
N PRO A 105 12.15 -17.27 11.73
CA PRO A 105 12.62 -18.13 10.64
C PRO A 105 13.40 -19.38 11.08
N HIS A 106 14.18 -19.28 12.16
CA HIS A 106 14.91 -20.44 12.70
C HIS A 106 14.00 -21.52 13.31
N LEU A 107 12.77 -21.16 13.71
CA LEU A 107 11.80 -22.11 14.24
C LEU A 107 11.03 -22.82 13.13
N MET A 108 11.09 -22.36 11.89
CA MET A 108 10.29 -22.93 10.80
C MET A 108 10.70 -24.36 10.43
N ALA A 109 11.95 -24.75 10.68
CA ALA A 109 12.42 -26.11 10.45
C ALA A 109 12.06 -27.07 11.61
N GLU A 110 11.67 -26.54 12.78
CA GLU A 110 11.37 -27.35 13.96
C GLU A 110 10.16 -28.25 13.72
N PRO A 111 10.24 -29.57 14.01
CA PRO A 111 9.16 -30.52 13.74
C PRO A 111 7.82 -30.14 14.36
N VAL A 112 7.83 -29.54 15.57
CA VAL A 112 6.62 -29.12 16.26
C VAL A 112 5.94 -27.92 15.59
N VAL A 113 6.74 -27.00 15.04
CA VAL A 113 6.24 -25.82 14.32
C VAL A 113 5.72 -26.23 12.95
N ARG A 114 6.47 -27.06 12.20
CA ARG A 114 6.03 -27.64 10.93
C ARG A 114 4.73 -28.42 11.11
N GLY A 115 4.66 -29.27 12.13
CA GLY A 115 3.46 -30.05 12.45
C GLY A 115 2.24 -29.17 12.74
N ALA A 116 2.42 -28.03 13.41
CA ALA A 116 1.34 -27.08 13.67
C ALA A 116 0.96 -26.23 12.44
N LEU A 117 1.94 -25.77 11.66
CA LEU A 117 1.71 -24.96 10.47
C LEU A 117 0.94 -25.75 9.41
N PHE A 118 1.41 -26.97 9.13
CA PHE A 118 0.89 -27.81 8.04
C PHE A 118 -0.21 -28.78 8.47
N GLU A 119 -0.66 -28.73 9.73
CA GLU A 119 -1.65 -29.67 10.31
C GLU A 119 -2.91 -29.85 9.44
N ARG A 120 -3.35 -28.78 8.76
CA ARG A 120 -4.58 -28.76 7.95
C ARG A 120 -4.37 -29.17 6.49
N GLY A 121 -3.13 -29.33 6.04
CA GLY A 121 -2.79 -29.71 4.66
C GLY A 121 -3.15 -28.67 3.59
N ARG A 122 -3.43 -27.43 3.99
CA ARG A 122 -3.65 -26.28 3.12
C ARG A 122 -3.39 -24.98 3.88
N LEU A 123 -2.94 -23.95 3.16
CA LEU A 123 -2.58 -22.65 3.70
C LEU A 123 -3.23 -21.49 2.92
N ASP A 124 -4.26 -21.75 2.11
CA ASP A 124 -5.01 -20.71 1.41
C ASP A 124 -5.43 -19.59 2.38
N GLY A 125 -5.09 -18.35 2.05
CA GLY A 125 -5.38 -17.18 2.88
C GLY A 125 -4.56 -17.11 4.19
N VAL A 126 -3.44 -17.83 4.29
CA VAL A 126 -2.43 -17.66 5.35
C VAL A 126 -1.21 -16.96 4.77
N VAL A 127 -0.74 -15.93 5.46
CA VAL A 127 0.55 -15.28 5.21
C VAL A 127 1.46 -15.60 6.39
N VAL A 128 2.62 -16.19 6.13
CA VAL A 128 3.65 -16.40 7.15
C VAL A 128 4.59 -15.19 7.10
N GLU A 129 4.62 -14.42 8.18
CA GLU A 129 5.47 -13.24 8.30
C GLU A 129 6.81 -13.62 8.95
N LEU A 130 7.89 -13.37 8.23
CA LEU A 130 9.25 -13.63 8.68
C LEU A 130 9.85 -12.32 9.23
N THR A 131 10.28 -12.36 10.49
CA THR A 131 11.03 -11.24 11.07
C THR A 131 12.47 -11.20 10.54
N GLU A 132 13.09 -10.02 10.55
CA GLU A 132 14.39 -9.75 9.90
C GLU A 132 15.62 -10.45 10.54
N HIS A 133 15.47 -11.06 11.71
CA HIS A 133 16.58 -11.64 12.48
C HIS A 133 16.96 -13.06 12.02
N VAL A 134 17.12 -13.26 10.70
CA VAL A 134 17.63 -14.53 10.16
C VAL A 134 19.15 -14.56 10.33
N ALA A 135 19.64 -15.30 11.31
CA ALA A 135 21.04 -15.72 11.31
C ALA A 135 21.29 -16.57 10.04
N ALA A 136 22.32 -16.20 9.27
CA ALA A 136 22.66 -16.73 7.95
C ALA A 136 23.19 -18.19 7.96
N HIS A 137 22.69 -19.05 8.85
CA HIS A 137 23.31 -20.34 9.14
C HIS A 137 22.52 -21.57 8.68
N ASP A 138 21.27 -21.45 8.24
CA ASP A 138 20.50 -22.59 7.70
C ASP A 138 19.61 -22.19 6.51
N ASP A 139 20.27 -21.87 5.39
CA ASP A 139 19.61 -21.28 4.24
C ASP A 139 18.75 -22.26 3.43
N ASP A 140 19.18 -23.51 3.34
CA ASP A 140 18.49 -24.54 2.57
C ASP A 140 17.21 -25.02 3.28
N ALA A 141 17.28 -25.24 4.59
CA ALA A 141 16.14 -25.70 5.39
C ALA A 141 14.99 -24.68 5.39
N LEU A 142 15.31 -23.38 5.53
CA LEU A 142 14.30 -22.33 5.43
C LEU A 142 13.70 -22.28 4.02
N GLY A 143 14.53 -22.38 2.98
CA GLY A 143 14.08 -22.42 1.58
C GLY A 143 13.07 -23.54 1.33
N ASP A 144 13.36 -24.76 1.80
CA ASP A 144 12.47 -25.91 1.68
C ASP A 144 11.12 -25.69 2.38
N VAL A 145 11.13 -25.13 3.59
CA VAL A 145 9.88 -24.88 4.32
C VAL A 145 9.06 -23.78 3.62
N LEU A 146 9.70 -22.72 3.11
CA LEU A 146 8.98 -21.66 2.39
C LEU A 146 8.43 -22.15 1.05
N ALA A 147 9.12 -23.09 0.38
CA ALA A 147 8.59 -23.74 -0.82
C ALA A 147 7.36 -24.58 -0.50
N GLU A 148 7.36 -25.30 0.62
CA GLU A 148 6.20 -26.07 1.10
C GLU A 148 5.02 -25.17 1.48
N VAL A 149 5.27 -24.02 2.13
CA VAL A 149 4.22 -23.01 2.41
C VAL A 149 3.51 -22.59 1.13
N ARG A 150 4.27 -22.22 0.10
CA ARG A 150 3.73 -21.80 -1.20
C ARG A 150 3.03 -22.94 -1.93
N ALA A 151 3.57 -24.16 -1.89
CA ALA A 151 2.96 -25.34 -2.50
C ALA A 151 1.58 -25.67 -1.90
N LEU A 152 1.33 -25.29 -0.65
CA LEU A 152 0.05 -25.44 0.04
C LEU A 152 -0.88 -24.22 -0.09
N GLY A 153 -0.52 -23.22 -0.89
CA GLY A 153 -1.32 -22.02 -1.16
C GLY A 153 -1.13 -20.88 -0.15
N GLY A 154 -0.16 -21.00 0.74
CA GLY A 154 0.23 -19.91 1.65
C GLY A 154 1.13 -18.89 0.97
N LEU A 155 1.19 -17.69 1.53
CA LEU A 155 2.07 -16.61 1.12
C LEU A 155 3.14 -16.36 2.17
N VAL A 156 4.25 -15.77 1.77
CA VAL A 156 5.36 -15.39 2.65
C VAL A 156 5.50 -13.88 2.67
N ALA A 157 5.56 -13.29 3.86
CA ALA A 157 5.89 -11.88 4.04
C ALA A 157 7.26 -11.71 4.71
N ILE A 158 7.92 -10.59 4.43
CA ILE A 158 9.02 -10.07 5.26
C ILE A 158 8.53 -8.86 6.03
N ASP A 159 8.77 -8.88 7.33
CA ASP A 159 8.51 -7.76 8.22
C ASP A 159 9.69 -6.79 8.28
N ASP A 160 9.42 -5.52 8.61
CA ASP A 160 10.42 -4.46 8.81
C ASP A 160 11.39 -4.24 7.64
N ALA A 161 10.91 -4.36 6.41
CA ALA A 161 11.75 -4.16 5.24
C ALA A 161 12.22 -2.70 5.12
N GLY A 162 13.53 -2.50 5.21
CA GLY A 162 14.19 -1.21 4.99
C GLY A 162 14.74 -0.52 6.24
N THR A 163 14.55 -1.10 7.43
CA THR A 163 15.23 -0.68 8.65
C THR A 163 16.49 -1.53 8.87
N GLY A 164 17.68 -0.94 8.73
CA GLY A 164 18.96 -1.62 9.00
C GLY A 164 19.66 -2.23 7.77
N HIS A 165 20.84 -2.81 7.99
CA HIS A 165 21.74 -3.28 6.91
C HIS A 165 21.31 -4.62 6.26
N SER A 166 20.38 -5.36 6.84
CA SER A 166 20.00 -6.73 6.42
C SER A 166 18.74 -6.81 5.55
N GLY A 167 17.83 -5.84 5.62
CA GLY A 167 16.49 -5.94 5.01
C GLY A 167 16.48 -6.19 3.50
N LEU A 168 17.26 -5.42 2.72
CA LEU A 168 17.32 -5.60 1.25
C LEU A 168 17.92 -6.94 0.84
N THR A 169 18.96 -7.40 1.53
CA THR A 169 19.58 -8.70 1.25
C THR A 169 18.60 -9.83 1.53
N GLN A 170 17.81 -9.71 2.60
CA GLN A 170 16.78 -10.69 2.94
C GLN A 170 15.64 -10.71 1.92
N LEU A 171 15.19 -9.56 1.42
CA LEU A 171 14.20 -9.49 0.34
C LEU A 171 14.65 -10.25 -0.91
N LEU A 172 15.88 -10.01 -1.37
CA LEU A 172 16.43 -10.68 -2.55
C LEU A 172 16.57 -12.19 -2.37
N ARG A 173 16.80 -12.63 -1.13
CA ARG A 173 16.98 -14.05 -0.78
C ARG A 173 15.65 -14.78 -0.66
N VAL A 174 14.69 -14.23 0.08
CA VAL A 174 13.41 -14.87 0.38
C VAL A 174 12.42 -14.76 -0.79
N ARG A 175 12.51 -13.64 -1.55
CA ARG A 175 11.55 -13.25 -2.60
C ARG A 175 10.11 -13.38 -2.10
N PRO A 176 9.74 -12.58 -1.09
CA PRO A 176 8.45 -12.73 -0.43
C PRO A 176 7.31 -12.32 -1.38
N ASP A 177 6.11 -12.80 -1.09
CA ASP A 177 4.87 -12.41 -1.75
C ASP A 177 4.35 -11.07 -1.18
N ILE A 178 4.79 -10.71 0.04
CA ILE A 178 4.43 -9.46 0.72
C ILE A 178 5.67 -8.82 1.37
N VAL A 179 5.83 -7.51 1.20
CA VAL A 179 6.88 -6.69 1.82
C VAL A 179 6.24 -5.69 2.76
N LYS A 180 6.48 -5.82 4.06
CA LYS A 180 5.94 -4.91 5.07
C LYS A 180 6.95 -3.80 5.37
N LEU A 181 6.50 -2.55 5.32
CA LEU A 181 7.30 -1.38 5.60
C LEU A 181 7.06 -0.93 7.04
N ASP A 182 8.13 -0.93 7.84
CA ASP A 182 8.08 -0.50 9.24
C ASP A 182 7.58 0.94 9.38
N ARG A 183 6.94 1.20 10.53
CA ARG A 183 6.46 2.51 10.96
C ARG A 183 7.51 3.62 10.86
N ALA A 184 8.80 3.35 11.02
CA ALA A 184 9.86 4.35 10.90
C ALA A 184 9.96 4.94 9.48
N LEU A 185 9.57 4.20 8.45
CA LEU A 185 9.49 4.69 7.06
C LEU A 185 8.18 5.44 6.77
N ILE A 186 7.15 5.20 7.58
CA ILE A 186 5.79 5.70 7.36
C ILE A 186 5.50 6.97 8.15
N THR A 187 6.03 7.06 9.37
CA THR A 187 5.78 8.20 10.27
C THR A 187 6.25 9.50 9.61
N GLY A 188 5.31 10.41 9.32
CA GLY A 188 5.62 11.71 8.69
C GLY A 188 5.85 11.68 7.18
N VAL A 189 5.58 10.56 6.49
CA VAL A 189 5.86 10.39 5.04
C VAL A 189 5.19 11.45 4.15
N HIS A 190 4.06 12.01 4.58
CA HIS A 190 3.37 13.09 3.88
C HIS A 190 4.18 14.39 3.81
N ALA A 191 5.10 14.62 4.76
CA ALA A 191 5.92 15.83 4.84
C ALA A 191 7.35 15.63 4.30
N ASP A 192 7.88 14.40 4.31
CA ASP A 192 9.27 14.12 3.93
C ASP A 192 9.40 13.58 2.49
N PRO A 193 10.01 14.35 1.55
CA PRO A 193 10.21 13.89 0.17
C PRO A 193 11.19 12.72 0.03
N VAL A 194 12.17 12.59 0.93
CA VAL A 194 13.15 11.49 0.92
C VAL A 194 12.47 10.21 1.37
N GLN A 195 11.68 10.23 2.44
CA GLN A 195 10.89 9.06 2.85
C GLN A 195 9.95 8.61 1.72
N ARG A 196 9.25 9.55 1.06
CA ARG A 196 8.42 9.21 -0.12
C ARG A 196 9.22 8.55 -1.24
N ALA A 197 10.45 9.01 -1.49
CA ALA A 197 11.32 8.41 -2.50
C ALA A 197 11.74 6.99 -2.11
N THR A 198 12.05 6.76 -0.83
CA THR A 198 12.36 5.43 -0.29
C THR A 198 11.19 4.48 -0.44
N VAL A 199 9.97 4.91 -0.08
CA VAL A 199 8.75 4.09 -0.25
C VAL A 199 8.52 3.75 -1.73
N ARG A 200 8.70 4.69 -2.66
CA ARG A 200 8.60 4.40 -4.11
C ARG A 200 9.63 3.38 -4.56
N MET A 201 10.89 3.57 -4.18
CA MET A 201 11.97 2.63 -4.54
C MET A 201 11.67 1.21 -4.03
N LEU A 202 11.14 1.08 -2.81
CA LEU A 202 10.74 -0.21 -2.25
C LEU A 202 9.50 -0.78 -2.95
N GLY A 203 8.56 0.07 -3.36
CA GLY A 203 7.41 -0.30 -4.20
C GLY A 203 7.83 -0.86 -5.57
N ASP A 204 8.77 -0.18 -6.25
CA ASP A 204 9.32 -0.64 -7.53
C ASP A 204 10.02 -2.00 -7.37
N LEU A 205 10.83 -2.15 -6.32
CA LEU A 205 11.49 -3.43 -6.02
C LEU A 205 10.49 -4.55 -5.71
N ALA A 206 9.44 -4.27 -4.93
CA ALA A 206 8.38 -5.24 -4.65
C ALA A 206 7.66 -5.65 -5.94
N GLY A 207 7.38 -4.70 -6.84
CA GLY A 207 6.79 -4.98 -8.15
C GLY A 207 7.64 -5.91 -9.02
N GLU A 208 8.96 -5.70 -9.07
CA GLU A 208 9.89 -6.61 -9.79
C GLU A 208 9.96 -8.03 -9.19
N MET A 209 9.50 -8.21 -7.94
CA MET A 209 9.39 -9.52 -7.28
C MET A 209 7.99 -10.14 -7.37
N ASP A 210 7.04 -9.48 -8.06
CA ASP A 210 5.61 -9.82 -8.03
C ASP A 210 5.01 -9.82 -6.60
N ALA A 211 5.55 -8.97 -5.73
CA ALA A 211 5.15 -8.85 -4.33
C ALA A 211 4.24 -7.64 -4.07
N TRP A 212 3.38 -7.74 -3.06
CA TRP A 212 2.61 -6.59 -2.56
C TRP A 212 3.35 -5.84 -1.46
N LEU A 213 3.23 -4.52 -1.45
CA LEU A 213 3.71 -3.68 -0.36
C LEU A 213 2.61 -3.49 0.69
N VAL A 214 2.96 -3.62 1.97
CA VAL A 214 2.11 -3.25 3.10
C VAL A 214 2.80 -2.14 3.88
N ALA A 215 2.16 -0.99 4.05
CA ALA A 215 2.68 0.07 4.91
C ALA A 215 2.12 -0.04 6.33
N GLU A 216 3.00 -0.11 7.33
CA GLU A 216 2.61 -0.31 8.72
C GLU A 216 2.68 0.95 9.58
N GLY A 217 1.94 0.93 10.68
CA GLY A 217 2.01 1.99 11.68
C GLY A 217 1.42 3.32 11.22
N VAL A 218 0.46 3.32 10.29
CA VAL A 218 -0.25 4.55 9.88
C VAL A 218 -1.12 5.09 11.01
N GLU A 219 -0.84 6.32 11.43
CA GLU A 219 -1.54 6.97 12.55
C GLU A 219 -2.38 8.17 12.13
N THR A 220 -2.14 8.73 10.94
CA THR A 220 -2.82 9.93 10.45
C THR A 220 -3.44 9.76 9.06
N ARG A 221 -4.43 10.60 8.73
CA ARG A 221 -5.06 10.62 7.40
C ARG A 221 -4.11 11.14 6.34
N GLU A 222 -3.22 12.05 6.72
CA GLU A 222 -2.21 12.64 5.85
C GLU A 222 -1.19 11.58 5.41
N GLU A 223 -0.73 10.73 6.33
CA GLU A 223 0.12 9.57 6.00
C GLU A 223 -0.61 8.60 5.07
N LEU A 224 -1.86 8.24 5.39
CA LEU A 224 -2.68 7.35 4.55
C LEU A 224 -2.84 7.92 3.12
N ALA A 225 -3.18 9.21 3.00
CA ALA A 225 -3.33 9.84 1.71
C ALA A 225 -2.02 9.85 0.92
N ALA A 226 -0.88 10.12 1.58
CA ALA A 226 0.42 10.05 0.92
C ALA A 226 0.70 8.63 0.39
N LEU A 227 0.41 7.59 1.17
CA LEU A 227 0.60 6.19 0.76
C LEU A 227 -0.30 5.78 -0.42
N ILE A 228 -1.56 6.23 -0.43
CA ILE A 228 -2.48 6.01 -1.56
C ILE A 228 -1.93 6.67 -2.82
N HIS A 229 -1.48 7.92 -2.74
CA HIS A 229 -0.87 8.62 -3.90
C HIS A 229 0.45 8.01 -4.36
N LEU A 230 1.16 7.32 -3.46
CA LEU A 230 2.38 6.57 -3.78
C LEU A 230 2.09 5.19 -4.39
N GLY A 231 0.82 4.79 -4.48
CA GLY A 231 0.43 3.50 -5.05
C GLY A 231 0.65 2.30 -4.12
N VAL A 232 0.77 2.53 -2.81
CA VAL A 232 0.90 1.43 -1.84
C VAL A 232 -0.45 0.69 -1.73
N PRO A 233 -0.54 -0.61 -2.08
CA PRO A 233 -1.83 -1.29 -2.23
C PRO A 233 -2.47 -1.68 -0.89
N LEU A 234 -1.66 -1.95 0.13
CA LEU A 234 -2.11 -2.45 1.43
C LEU A 234 -1.58 -1.55 2.56
N VAL A 235 -2.43 -1.21 3.52
CA VAL A 235 -2.06 -0.32 4.63
C VAL A 235 -2.62 -0.83 5.96
N GLN A 236 -1.81 -0.75 7.01
CA GLN A 236 -2.18 -1.11 8.38
C GLN A 236 -1.76 0.00 9.35
N GLY A 237 -2.62 0.26 10.34
CA GLY A 237 -2.30 1.25 11.36
C GLY A 237 -3.49 1.65 12.22
N TYR A 238 -3.24 2.37 13.30
CA TYR A 238 -4.28 2.78 14.25
C TYR A 238 -5.29 3.77 13.67
N ALA A 239 -4.95 4.47 12.59
CA ALA A 239 -5.92 5.29 11.85
C ALA A 239 -7.01 4.42 11.18
N LEU A 240 -6.71 3.18 10.82
CA LEU A 240 -7.57 2.28 10.06
C LEU A 240 -8.28 1.24 10.94
N GLY A 241 -7.62 0.86 12.04
CA GLY A 241 -8.16 -0.08 13.00
C GLY A 241 -7.09 -0.52 14.00
N ARG A 242 -7.48 -0.63 15.26
CA ARG A 242 -6.60 -1.16 16.33
C ARG A 242 -6.74 -2.68 16.42
N PRO A 243 -5.71 -3.40 16.91
CA PRO A 243 -5.82 -4.81 17.24
C PRO A 243 -7.00 -5.05 18.20
N ALA A 244 -7.93 -5.91 17.81
CA ALA A 244 -9.15 -6.18 18.58
C ALA A 244 -9.51 -7.67 18.56
N SER A 245 -10.37 -8.10 19.49
CA SER A 245 -10.93 -9.44 19.46
C SER A 245 -11.92 -9.57 18.30
N GLY A 246 -11.71 -10.56 17.43
CA GLY A 246 -12.56 -10.80 16.26
C GLY A 246 -12.15 -10.00 15.03
N TRP A 247 -12.95 -10.10 13.97
CA TRP A 247 -12.65 -9.55 12.64
C TRP A 247 -13.32 -8.19 12.46
N THR A 248 -12.71 -7.13 13.01
CA THR A 248 -13.27 -5.77 12.90
C THR A 248 -13.06 -5.21 11.50
N GLY A 249 -14.09 -4.55 10.95
CA GLY A 249 -13.99 -3.84 9.68
C GLY A 249 -13.37 -2.44 9.84
N MET A 250 -13.25 -1.76 8.71
CA MET A 250 -12.96 -0.31 8.63
C MET A 250 -14.26 0.48 8.84
N ASP A 251 -14.19 1.64 9.51
CA ASP A 251 -15.36 2.49 9.69
C ASP A 251 -15.82 3.17 8.38
N ASP A 252 -17.10 3.56 8.32
CA ASP A 252 -17.71 4.10 7.09
C ASP A 252 -17.07 5.44 6.66
N ASP A 253 -16.66 6.28 7.61
CA ASP A 253 -16.02 7.57 7.32
C ASP A 253 -14.63 7.38 6.71
N MET A 254 -13.84 6.47 7.28
CA MET A 254 -12.54 6.08 6.72
C MET A 254 -12.70 5.40 5.36
N THR A 255 -13.74 4.58 5.18
CA THR A 255 -14.07 3.98 3.87
C THR A 255 -14.33 5.05 2.81
N ALA A 256 -15.12 6.07 3.15
CA ALA A 256 -15.38 7.20 2.27
C ALA A 256 -14.09 7.98 1.95
N PHE A 257 -13.26 8.25 2.96
CA PHE A 257 -11.99 8.94 2.79
C PHE A 257 -11.03 8.20 1.85
N VAL A 258 -10.86 6.88 2.01
CA VAL A 258 -10.00 6.07 1.13
C VAL A 258 -10.52 6.12 -0.31
N ARG A 259 -11.83 5.94 -0.52
CA ARG A 259 -12.43 6.00 -1.87
C ARG A 259 -12.23 7.37 -2.53
N GLU A 260 -12.44 8.45 -1.80
CA GLU A 260 -12.28 9.80 -2.34
C GLU A 260 -10.83 10.08 -2.71
N THR A 261 -9.89 9.65 -1.86
CA THR A 261 -8.44 9.84 -2.08
C THR A 261 -7.90 8.97 -3.22
N ALA A 262 -8.36 7.73 -3.33
CA ALA A 262 -8.02 6.86 -4.46
C ALA A 262 -8.58 7.46 -5.78
N ALA A 263 -9.82 7.96 -5.76
CA ALA A 263 -10.43 8.62 -6.91
C ALA A 263 -9.78 9.97 -7.27
N SER A 264 -9.14 10.67 -6.32
CA SER A 264 -8.33 11.87 -6.65
C SER A 264 -7.00 11.49 -7.28
N THR A 265 -6.40 10.37 -6.88
CA THR A 265 -5.18 9.83 -7.49
C THR A 265 -5.43 9.48 -8.96
N ASP A 266 -6.48 8.70 -9.24
CA ASP A 266 -6.87 8.29 -10.59
C ASP A 266 -7.22 9.50 -11.49
N ARG A 267 -7.91 10.51 -10.93
CA ARG A 267 -8.13 11.81 -11.62
C ARG A 267 -6.86 12.60 -11.86
N GLY A 268 -5.81 12.41 -11.06
CA GLY A 268 -4.47 12.94 -11.31
C GLY A 268 -3.69 12.15 -12.36
N GLU A 269 -4.06 10.92 -12.69
CA GLU A 269 -3.41 10.12 -13.75
C GLU A 269 -4.04 10.33 -15.12
N HIS A 270 -5.16 11.05 -15.16
CA HIS A 270 -5.99 11.26 -16.34
C HIS A 270 -6.30 12.74 -16.54
N VAL A 271 -6.38 13.18 -17.80
CA VAL A 271 -6.64 14.59 -18.11
C VAL A 271 -8.02 15.08 -17.65
N VAL A 272 -8.97 14.19 -17.34
CA VAL A 272 -10.29 14.54 -16.80
C VAL A 272 -10.20 15.43 -15.54
N GLY A 273 -9.21 15.21 -14.68
CA GLY A 273 -8.99 16.03 -13.47
C GLY A 273 -8.51 17.45 -13.75
N LEU A 274 -8.07 17.74 -14.99
CA LEU A 274 -7.55 19.03 -15.43
C LEU A 274 -8.52 19.77 -16.36
N VAL A 275 -9.70 19.20 -16.65
CA VAL A 275 -10.67 19.79 -17.59
C VAL A 275 -11.30 21.02 -16.98
N ARG A 276 -11.20 22.15 -17.69
CA ARG A 276 -11.93 23.38 -17.41
C ARG A 276 -13.13 23.49 -18.36
N VAL A 277 -14.27 23.90 -17.83
CA VAL A 277 -15.48 24.13 -18.62
C VAL A 277 -15.19 25.19 -19.69
N ALA A 278 -15.50 24.86 -20.93
CA ALA A 278 -15.30 25.73 -22.08
C ALA A 278 -16.63 26.15 -22.70
N GLN A 279 -16.69 27.38 -23.21
CA GLN A 279 -17.80 27.80 -24.07
C GLN A 279 -17.75 27.02 -25.38
N VAL A 280 -18.86 26.38 -25.77
CA VAL A 280 -18.95 25.65 -27.04
C VAL A 280 -19.73 26.49 -28.05
N LEU A 281 -19.12 26.77 -29.20
CA LEU A 281 -19.66 27.59 -30.27
C LEU A 281 -20.02 26.71 -31.48
N PRO A 282 -21.23 26.85 -32.05
CA PRO A 282 -21.61 26.12 -33.25
C PRO A 282 -20.83 26.61 -34.48
N ALA A 283 -20.79 25.79 -35.54
CA ALA A 283 -20.09 26.09 -36.79
C ALA A 283 -20.50 27.42 -37.44
N THR A 284 -21.75 27.84 -37.24
CA THR A 284 -22.29 29.12 -37.73
C THR A 284 -21.58 30.34 -37.12
N MET A 285 -20.98 30.19 -35.94
CA MET A 285 -20.26 31.27 -35.23
C MET A 285 -18.76 31.29 -35.52
N ALA A 286 -18.22 30.36 -36.31
CA ALA A 286 -16.77 30.23 -36.55
C ALA A 286 -16.12 31.53 -37.07
N ARG A 287 -16.83 32.30 -37.93
CA ARG A 287 -16.34 33.57 -38.49
C ARG A 287 -16.18 34.69 -37.46
N HIS A 288 -16.86 34.59 -36.32
CA HIS A 288 -16.84 35.58 -35.23
C HIS A 288 -16.19 35.03 -33.96
N ALA A 289 -15.68 33.79 -33.99
CA ALA A 289 -15.20 33.08 -32.82
C ALA A 289 -13.97 33.73 -32.17
N THR A 290 -13.19 34.53 -32.90
CA THR A 290 -12.06 35.29 -32.34
C THR A 290 -12.50 36.38 -31.34
N GLY A 291 -13.79 36.73 -31.28
CA GLY A 291 -14.36 37.59 -30.25
C GLY A 291 -14.79 36.86 -28.97
N ALA A 292 -14.73 35.52 -28.94
CA ALA A 292 -15.10 34.73 -27.78
C ALA A 292 -13.97 34.65 -26.74
N ALA A 293 -14.31 34.10 -25.56
CA ALA A 293 -13.32 33.89 -24.51
C ALA A 293 -12.22 32.90 -24.97
N PRO A 294 -10.95 33.12 -24.59
CA PRO A 294 -9.91 32.12 -24.77
C PRO A 294 -10.32 30.77 -24.15
N GLY A 295 -10.02 29.67 -24.86
CA GLY A 295 -10.48 28.33 -24.49
C GLY A 295 -11.85 27.95 -25.07
N ALA A 296 -12.60 28.87 -25.69
CA ALA A 296 -13.84 28.51 -26.36
C ALA A 296 -13.59 27.51 -27.51
N VAL A 297 -14.44 26.50 -27.62
CA VAL A 297 -14.35 25.42 -28.61
C VAL A 297 -15.33 25.70 -29.75
N VAL A 298 -14.85 25.75 -30.98
CA VAL A 298 -15.67 25.92 -32.18
C VAL A 298 -15.89 24.56 -32.83
N LEU A 299 -17.15 24.22 -33.07
CA LEU A 299 -17.54 22.97 -33.73
C LEU A 299 -17.58 23.11 -35.26
N ASP A 300 -17.39 22.01 -35.98
CA ASP A 300 -17.67 21.91 -37.42
C ASP A 300 -19.15 21.63 -37.72
N ALA A 301 -19.51 21.54 -39.01
CA ALA A 301 -20.88 21.25 -39.45
C ALA A 301 -21.39 19.86 -39.04
N ARG A 302 -20.51 18.99 -38.50
CA ARG A 302 -20.82 17.65 -37.99
C ARG A 302 -20.79 17.61 -36.45
N ASN A 303 -20.81 18.77 -35.78
CA ASN A 303 -20.72 18.93 -34.33
C ASN A 303 -19.43 18.36 -33.71
N ARG A 304 -18.32 18.31 -34.46
CA ARG A 304 -17.01 17.88 -33.93
C ARG A 304 -16.15 19.10 -33.59
N PRO A 305 -15.30 19.04 -32.56
CA PRO A 305 -14.36 20.12 -32.27
C PRO A 305 -13.42 20.36 -33.45
N ALA A 306 -13.49 21.55 -34.03
CA ALA A 306 -12.68 21.93 -35.18
C ALA A 306 -11.49 22.80 -34.74
N SER A 307 -11.76 23.77 -33.87
CA SER A 307 -10.74 24.71 -33.40
C SER A 307 -11.01 25.20 -31.98
N VAL A 308 -9.96 25.67 -31.32
CA VAL A 308 -10.04 26.36 -30.03
C VAL A 308 -9.59 27.80 -30.16
N VAL A 309 -10.26 28.71 -29.46
CA VAL A 309 -9.91 30.13 -29.42
C VAL A 309 -8.69 30.31 -28.53
N VAL A 310 -7.60 30.84 -29.08
CA VAL A 310 -6.34 31.09 -28.36
C VAL A 310 -5.98 32.56 -28.40
N ARG A 311 -5.33 33.04 -27.34
CA ARG A 311 -4.79 34.40 -27.27
C ARG A 311 -3.27 34.34 -27.39
N ASP A 312 -2.71 35.13 -28.29
CA ASP A 312 -1.26 35.28 -28.44
C ASP A 312 -0.68 36.25 -27.40
N PRO A 313 0.65 36.29 -27.21
CA PRO A 313 1.30 37.21 -26.27
C PRO A 313 1.13 38.70 -26.60
N ALA A 314 0.85 39.03 -27.87
CA ALA A 314 0.57 40.40 -28.30
C ALA A 314 -0.90 40.81 -28.01
N GLY A 315 -1.70 39.90 -27.45
CA GLY A 315 -3.10 40.11 -27.09
C GLY A 315 -4.10 39.82 -28.22
N GLY A 316 -3.63 39.37 -29.39
CA GLY A 316 -4.46 38.96 -30.52
C GLY A 316 -5.11 37.60 -30.32
N THR A 317 -6.32 37.43 -30.84
CA THR A 317 -7.07 36.17 -30.73
C THR A 317 -7.09 35.42 -32.06
N HIS A 318 -6.76 34.13 -32.03
CA HIS A 318 -6.69 33.26 -33.21
C HIS A 318 -7.44 31.94 -32.98
N LEU A 319 -7.69 31.21 -34.06
CA LEU A 319 -8.24 29.85 -34.01
C LEU A 319 -7.12 28.83 -34.22
N ALA A 320 -6.84 28.04 -33.19
CA ALA A 320 -5.92 26.91 -33.29
C ALA A 320 -6.70 25.64 -33.64
N PRO A 321 -6.20 24.77 -34.53
CA PRO A 321 -6.83 23.47 -34.80
C PRO A 321 -6.98 22.65 -33.51
N ALA A 322 -8.16 22.07 -33.26
CA ALA A 322 -8.43 21.35 -32.03
C ALA A 322 -7.59 20.05 -31.95
N LEU A 323 -6.90 19.84 -30.82
CA LEU A 323 -6.34 18.54 -30.45
C LEU A 323 -7.32 17.86 -29.51
N VAL A 324 -7.93 16.77 -29.96
CA VAL A 324 -8.98 16.07 -29.20
C VAL A 324 -8.41 14.91 -28.39
N VAL A 325 -8.82 14.81 -27.13
CA VAL A 325 -8.43 13.77 -26.17
C VAL A 325 -9.64 13.20 -25.44
N THR A 326 -9.51 11.98 -24.92
CA THR A 326 -10.51 11.34 -24.06
C THR A 326 -10.26 11.73 -22.60
N PRO A 327 -11.26 11.60 -21.70
CA PRO A 327 -11.12 11.94 -20.29
C PRO A 327 -10.04 11.08 -19.61
N SER A 328 -9.93 9.83 -20.02
CA SER A 328 -8.94 8.84 -19.55
C SER A 328 -7.55 8.95 -20.17
N ALA A 329 -7.29 9.96 -21.02
CA ALA A 329 -5.96 10.10 -21.60
C ALA A 329 -4.93 10.48 -20.51
N ALA A 330 -3.76 9.85 -20.52
CA ALA A 330 -2.68 10.16 -19.59
C ALA A 330 -2.07 11.56 -19.86
N PRO A 331 -1.85 12.41 -18.85
CA PRO A 331 -1.30 13.76 -19.02
C PRO A 331 0.00 13.83 -19.82
N LEU A 332 0.93 12.89 -19.60
CA LEU A 332 2.21 12.85 -20.32
C LEU A 332 2.01 12.56 -21.82
N GLU A 333 1.12 11.64 -22.18
CA GLU A 333 0.81 11.34 -23.57
C GLU A 333 0.10 12.52 -24.25
N VAL A 334 -0.79 13.19 -23.54
CA VAL A 334 -1.44 14.41 -24.04
C VAL A 334 -0.42 15.52 -24.26
N LEU A 335 0.55 15.71 -23.35
CA LEU A 335 1.63 16.67 -23.50
C LEU A 335 2.54 16.33 -24.70
N ARG A 336 2.86 15.06 -24.92
CA ARG A 336 3.62 14.60 -26.11
C ARG A 336 2.88 14.95 -27.40
N ARG A 337 1.57 14.71 -27.45
CA ARG A 337 0.74 15.06 -28.62
C ARG A 337 0.63 16.57 -28.82
N ALA A 338 0.53 17.35 -27.74
CA ALA A 338 0.50 18.81 -27.80
C ALA A 338 1.83 19.38 -28.33
N THR A 339 2.96 18.88 -27.84
CA THR A 339 4.31 19.33 -28.25
C THR A 339 4.68 18.90 -29.68
N ALA A 340 4.09 17.82 -30.19
CA ALA A 340 4.23 17.40 -31.58
C ALA A 340 3.52 18.31 -32.61
N ARG A 341 2.66 19.25 -32.16
CA ARG A 341 2.02 20.24 -33.04
C ARG A 341 3.03 21.25 -33.56
N ALA A 342 2.64 21.99 -34.61
CA ALA A 342 3.38 23.15 -35.08
C ALA A 342 3.66 24.12 -33.92
N VAL A 343 4.84 24.75 -33.92
CA VAL A 343 5.36 25.57 -32.80
C VAL A 343 4.32 26.57 -32.28
N ILE A 344 3.61 27.23 -33.20
CA ILE A 344 2.57 28.24 -32.89
C ILE A 344 1.34 27.69 -32.15
N TRP A 345 1.13 26.37 -32.15
CA TRP A 345 -0.03 25.71 -31.52
C TRP A 345 0.35 24.81 -30.33
N ARG A 346 1.63 24.71 -29.97
CA ARG A 346 2.06 23.83 -28.87
C ARG A 346 1.45 24.21 -27.53
N GLY A 347 1.25 25.50 -27.29
CA GLY A 347 0.60 26.03 -26.08
C GLY A 347 -0.92 26.16 -26.20
N ALA A 348 -1.54 25.77 -27.31
CA ALA A 348 -2.99 25.87 -27.45
C ALA A 348 -3.68 24.78 -26.61
N PRO A 349 -4.75 25.10 -25.85
CA PRO A 349 -5.48 24.12 -25.06
C PRO A 349 -5.93 22.90 -25.88
N VAL A 350 -5.99 21.75 -25.23
CA VAL A 350 -6.53 20.52 -25.82
C VAL A 350 -8.01 20.39 -25.47
N VAL A 351 -8.80 19.81 -26.37
CA VAL A 351 -10.24 19.66 -26.20
C VAL A 351 -10.53 18.26 -25.66
N CYS A 352 -11.17 18.18 -24.50
CA CYS A 352 -11.60 16.91 -23.92
C CYS A 352 -13.03 16.60 -24.38
N VAL A 353 -13.22 15.42 -24.98
CA VAL A 353 -14.52 14.94 -25.42
C VAL A 353 -14.83 13.59 -24.79
N GLU A 354 -16.09 13.36 -24.45
CA GLU A 354 -16.56 12.02 -24.07
C GLU A 354 -16.75 11.12 -25.31
N ALA A 355 -17.01 9.82 -25.07
CA ALA A 355 -17.11 8.81 -26.13
C ALA A 355 -18.19 9.09 -27.19
N SER A 356 -19.22 9.85 -26.83
CA SER A 356 -20.31 10.26 -27.74
C SER A 356 -19.90 11.41 -28.68
N GLY A 357 -18.74 12.05 -28.44
CA GLY A 357 -18.26 13.23 -29.15
C GLY A 357 -18.67 14.57 -28.52
N ILE A 358 -19.38 14.55 -27.39
CA ILE A 358 -19.72 15.78 -26.63
C ILE A 358 -18.46 16.38 -26.00
N VAL A 359 -18.31 17.70 -26.12
CA VAL A 359 -17.23 18.47 -25.49
C VAL A 359 -17.47 18.60 -24.00
N LEU A 360 -16.56 18.09 -23.19
CA LEU A 360 -16.57 18.28 -21.74
C LEU A 360 -15.89 19.59 -21.34
N GLY A 361 -14.89 20.02 -22.11
CA GLY A 361 -14.15 21.25 -21.87
C GLY A 361 -12.77 21.25 -22.52
N THR A 362 -11.88 22.07 -21.98
CA THR A 362 -10.48 22.16 -22.44
C THR A 362 -9.51 21.97 -21.29
N VAL A 363 -8.33 21.43 -21.60
CA VAL A 363 -7.20 21.34 -20.67
C VAL A 363 -6.10 22.26 -21.18
N ASP A 364 -5.61 23.14 -20.31
CA ASP A 364 -4.49 24.02 -20.66
C ASP A 364 -3.17 23.23 -20.68
N VAL A 365 -2.28 23.55 -21.63
CA VAL A 365 -0.98 22.85 -21.71
C VAL A 365 -0.07 23.27 -20.55
N GLY A 366 -0.19 24.49 -20.05
CA GLY A 366 0.46 24.94 -18.82
C GLY A 366 0.00 24.12 -17.63
N ASP A 367 -1.31 23.88 -17.47
CA ASP A 367 -1.84 23.02 -16.40
C ASP A 367 -1.29 21.59 -16.49
N LEU A 368 -1.15 21.03 -17.71
CA LEU A 368 -0.52 19.72 -17.92
C LEU A 368 0.95 19.71 -17.48
N VAL A 369 1.70 20.75 -17.81
CA VAL A 369 3.11 20.88 -17.42
C VAL A 369 3.23 21.07 -15.91
N GLU A 370 2.46 21.96 -15.30
CA GLU A 370 2.45 22.17 -13.84
C GLU A 370 2.09 20.89 -13.11
N HIS A 371 1.05 20.19 -13.57
CA HIS A 371 0.63 18.90 -13.04
C HIS A 371 1.75 17.85 -13.12
N LEU A 372 2.43 17.73 -14.27
CA LEU A 372 3.53 16.78 -14.43
C LEU A 372 4.76 17.17 -13.61
N VAL A 373 5.09 18.46 -13.53
CA VAL A 373 6.23 18.98 -12.74
C VAL A 373 6.01 18.76 -11.24
N GLN A 374 4.79 18.95 -10.72
CA GLN A 374 4.47 18.66 -9.32
C GLN A 374 4.64 17.17 -8.97
N ARG A 375 4.64 16.28 -9.98
CA ARG A 375 4.88 14.84 -9.82
C ARG A 375 6.34 14.42 -10.06
N VAL A 376 7.20 15.29 -10.60
CA VAL A 376 8.65 15.06 -10.66
C VAL A 376 9.26 15.50 -9.33
N PRO A 377 9.90 14.61 -8.54
CA PRO A 377 10.55 15.02 -7.30
C PRO A 377 11.61 16.10 -7.60
N ALA A 378 11.68 17.13 -6.75
CA ALA A 378 12.72 18.16 -6.85
C ALA A 378 14.10 17.48 -6.82
N ALA A 379 14.90 17.74 -7.85
CA ALA A 379 16.20 17.13 -8.07
C ALA A 379 17.25 17.57 -7.04
#